data_AF-A0A1G0ZSI0-F1
#
_entry.id   AF-A0A1G0ZSI0-F1
#
_cell.length_a   1.000
_cell.length_b   1.000
_cell.length_c   1.000
_cell.angle_alpha   90.00
_cell.angle_beta   90.00
_cell.angle_gamma   90.00
#
_symmetry.space_group_name_H-M   'P 1'
#
loop_
_entity.id
_entity.type
_entity.pdbx_description
1 polymer ?
#
loop_
_entity_poly.entity_id
_entity_poly.type
_entity_poly.pdbx_seq_one_letter_code
_entity_poly.pdbx_strand_id
1 'polypeptide(L)'
;MTRSMILLLAVAGLLVPGTLTTKSSGAAWMAWTQAGATLILAITMLAACFRARSSWIRLAHLSLVIAILGIGLDRLTPRSFHTIPLSTELPDHAGWVPVHHFELGMKAFTITRYPPDYAWYRPFQTSAIPSRAGPPAGESVDYVRRGTLRPSADGGIRAGTAGHLPPGSLYHPGTPGEWVHQALLPDGSLIQLLPRKDQDYTATLLVHRDNQPPSTHTLRVNQPVSVDGVRLYLQSYDPETGQAITLLAHRTPGRIPALTGLLGLMIGTCAAILKRPGGGHAA
;
A
#
# COMPACT_ATOMS: atom_id res chain seq x y z
N MET A 1 3.60 -19.65 36.82
CA MET A 1 3.39 -18.98 35.51
C MET A 1 3.82 -19.86 34.34
N THR A 2 3.60 -21.19 34.38
CA THR A 2 4.67 -22.09 33.88
C THR A 2 4.30 -23.14 32.83
N ARG A 3 3.04 -23.30 32.41
CA ARG A 3 2.70 -24.20 31.29
C ARG A 3 1.72 -23.60 30.30
N SER A 4 0.64 -22.99 30.79
CA SER A 4 -0.36 -22.34 29.93
C SER A 4 0.18 -21.15 29.14
N MET A 5 1.14 -20.40 29.70
CA MET A 5 1.73 -19.23 29.02
C MET A 5 2.73 -19.63 27.93
N ILE A 6 3.49 -20.71 28.14
CA ILE A 6 4.41 -21.27 27.14
C ILE A 6 3.61 -21.83 25.97
N LEU A 7 2.49 -22.50 26.25
CA LEU A 7 1.56 -22.97 25.22
C LEU A 7 1.00 -21.79 24.40
N LEU A 8 0.60 -20.71 25.05
CA LEU A 8 0.05 -19.52 24.38
C LEU A 8 1.08 -18.81 23.49
N LEU A 9 2.34 -18.73 23.93
CA LEU A 9 3.44 -18.18 23.14
C LEU A 9 3.85 -19.09 21.96
N ALA A 10 3.90 -20.41 22.16
CA ALA A 10 4.15 -21.37 21.10
C ALA A 10 3.05 -21.33 20.01
N VAL A 11 1.80 -21.15 20.45
CA VAL A 11 0.63 -20.95 19.59
C VAL A 11 0.73 -19.66 18.77
N ALA A 12 1.07 -18.55 19.41
CA ALA A 12 1.27 -17.28 18.71
C ALA A 12 2.38 -17.40 17.66
N GLY A 13 3.48 -18.11 17.98
CA GLY A 13 4.57 -18.39 17.04
C GLY A 13 4.17 -19.24 15.84
N LEU A 14 3.24 -20.20 16.00
CA LEU A 14 2.73 -21.04 14.90
C LEU A 14 1.74 -20.34 13.98
N LEU A 15 1.12 -19.23 14.42
CA LEU A 15 0.19 -18.45 13.61
C LEU A 15 0.90 -17.47 12.65
N VAL A 16 2.17 -17.11 12.91
CA VAL A 16 2.95 -16.16 12.10
C VAL A 16 3.31 -16.68 10.69
N PRO A 17 3.75 -17.93 10.48
CA PRO A 17 4.15 -18.44 9.16
C PRO A 17 3.00 -18.55 8.16
N GLY A 18 1.74 -18.63 8.62
CA GLY A 18 0.54 -18.75 7.79
C GLY A 18 0.20 -17.51 6.95
N THR A 19 1.00 -16.45 7.04
CA THR A 19 0.86 -15.22 6.23
C THR A 19 1.68 -15.26 4.94
N LEU A 20 2.62 -16.22 4.79
CA LEU A 20 3.46 -16.36 3.62
C LEU A 20 2.76 -17.24 2.57
N THR A 21 2.13 -16.60 1.58
CA THR A 21 1.49 -17.31 0.46
C THR A 21 2.52 -17.73 -0.58
N THR A 22 2.74 -19.02 -0.77
CA THR A 22 3.49 -19.56 -1.92
C THR A 22 2.51 -20.09 -2.98
N LYS A 23 2.81 -19.89 -4.28
CA LYS A 23 1.94 -20.31 -5.40
C LYS A 23 2.08 -21.80 -5.79
N SER A 24 2.72 -22.63 -4.98
CA SER A 24 2.96 -24.06 -5.30
C SER A 24 1.77 -24.94 -4.95
N SER A 25 1.60 -26.09 -5.61
CA SER A 25 0.62 -27.13 -5.23
C SER A 25 0.73 -27.58 -3.77
N GLY A 26 1.94 -27.50 -3.17
CA GLY A 26 2.16 -27.71 -1.74
C GLY A 26 1.47 -26.70 -0.83
N ALA A 27 1.07 -25.52 -1.33
CA ALA A 27 0.43 -24.48 -0.55
C ALA A 27 -1.00 -24.84 -0.13
N ALA A 28 -1.72 -25.60 -0.96
CA ALA A 28 -3.04 -26.09 -0.59
C ALA A 28 -2.96 -27.09 0.58
N TRP A 29 -2.04 -28.06 0.50
CA TRP A 29 -1.82 -29.03 1.57
C TRP A 29 -1.30 -28.37 2.85
N MET A 30 -0.39 -27.40 2.75
CA MET A 30 0.06 -26.58 3.88
C MET A 30 -1.08 -25.75 4.49
N ALA A 31 -2.00 -25.24 3.68
CA ALA A 31 -3.16 -24.49 4.16
C ALA A 31 -4.13 -25.39 4.95
N TRP A 32 -4.40 -26.61 4.46
CA TRP A 32 -5.26 -27.59 5.13
C TRP A 32 -4.66 -28.13 6.43
N THR A 33 -3.37 -28.47 6.42
CA THR A 33 -2.67 -28.93 7.64
C THR A 33 -2.63 -27.84 8.71
N GLN A 34 -2.37 -26.59 8.31
CA GLN A 34 -2.48 -25.45 9.22
C GLN A 34 -3.91 -25.26 9.74
N ALA A 35 -4.93 -25.32 8.89
CA ALA A 35 -6.32 -25.19 9.30
C ALA A 35 -6.72 -26.28 10.32
N GLY A 36 -6.34 -27.54 10.06
CA GLY A 36 -6.55 -28.65 10.99
C GLY A 36 -5.84 -28.45 12.33
N ALA A 37 -4.57 -28.02 12.31
CA ALA A 37 -3.83 -27.70 13.53
C ALA A 37 -4.47 -26.56 14.33
N THR A 38 -4.92 -25.50 13.67
CA THR A 38 -5.63 -24.39 14.34
C THR A 38 -6.96 -24.83 14.96
N LEU A 39 -7.69 -25.75 14.32
CA LEU A 39 -8.94 -26.28 14.85
C LEU A 39 -8.72 -27.14 16.09
N ILE A 40 -7.77 -28.09 16.04
CA ILE A 40 -7.39 -28.92 17.20
C ILE A 40 -6.98 -28.03 18.38
N LEU A 41 -6.21 -26.99 18.09
CA LEU A 41 -5.81 -26.03 19.10
C LEU A 41 -7.00 -25.27 19.69
N ALA A 42 -7.94 -24.77 18.87
CA ALA A 42 -9.13 -24.11 19.37
C ALA A 42 -9.96 -25.03 20.29
N ILE A 43 -10.12 -26.30 19.92
CA ILE A 43 -10.85 -27.31 20.73
C ILE A 43 -10.15 -27.56 22.06
N THR A 44 -8.82 -27.75 22.06
CA THR A 44 -8.05 -27.97 23.28
C THR A 44 -8.08 -26.76 24.21
N MET A 45 -8.05 -25.54 23.66
CA MET A 45 -8.20 -24.30 24.41
C MET A 45 -9.60 -24.14 25.01
N LEU A 46 -10.66 -24.48 24.26
CA LEU A 46 -12.03 -24.51 24.78
C LEU A 46 -12.17 -25.50 25.95
N ALA A 47 -11.62 -26.70 25.82
CA ALA A 47 -11.63 -27.69 26.90
C ALA A 47 -10.87 -27.17 28.15
N ALA A 48 -9.80 -26.41 27.95
CA ALA A 48 -9.08 -25.74 29.04
C ALA A 48 -9.89 -24.59 29.68
N CYS A 49 -10.68 -23.83 28.90
CA CYS A 49 -11.58 -22.79 29.42
C CYS A 49 -12.48 -23.33 30.52
N PHE A 50 -13.14 -24.47 30.27
CA PHE A 50 -14.11 -25.05 31.19
C PHE A 50 -13.48 -25.51 32.50
N ARG A 51 -12.16 -25.74 32.51
CA ARG A 51 -11.41 -26.09 33.73
C ARG A 51 -10.81 -24.89 34.46
N ALA A 52 -10.79 -23.71 33.84
CA ALA A 52 -10.19 -22.52 34.44
C ALA A 52 -11.12 -21.84 35.47
N ARG A 53 -10.65 -21.71 36.72
CA ARG A 53 -11.40 -21.01 37.79
C ARG A 53 -11.49 -19.49 37.57
N SER A 54 -10.48 -18.87 36.96
CA SER A 54 -10.43 -17.41 36.74
C SER A 54 -11.28 -17.00 35.53
N SER A 55 -12.16 -16.01 35.71
CA SER A 55 -12.94 -15.42 34.61
C SER A 55 -12.06 -14.76 33.54
N TRP A 56 -10.93 -14.15 33.91
CA TRP A 56 -9.99 -13.53 32.98
C TRP A 56 -9.28 -14.54 32.08
N ILE A 57 -8.94 -15.71 32.64
CA ILE A 57 -8.36 -16.81 31.87
C ILE A 57 -9.40 -17.36 30.89
N ARG A 58 -10.66 -17.50 31.31
CA ARG A 58 -11.78 -17.89 30.43
C ARG A 58 -11.98 -16.89 29.28
N LEU A 59 -11.94 -15.58 29.57
CA LEU A 59 -12.02 -14.54 28.55
C LEU A 59 -10.88 -14.68 27.53
N ALA A 60 -9.62 -14.77 27.97
CA ALA A 60 -8.46 -14.88 27.09
C ALA A 60 -8.57 -16.09 26.13
N HIS A 61 -8.98 -17.25 26.62
CA HIS A 61 -9.13 -18.45 25.80
C HIS A 61 -10.34 -18.36 24.85
N LEU A 62 -11.48 -17.83 25.31
CA LEU A 62 -12.63 -17.59 24.43
C LEU A 62 -12.27 -16.62 23.30
N SER A 63 -11.55 -15.55 23.62
CA SER A 63 -11.08 -14.57 22.63
C SER A 63 -10.09 -15.20 21.64
N LEU A 64 -9.20 -16.08 22.08
CA LEU A 64 -8.33 -16.85 21.19
C LEU A 64 -9.14 -17.74 20.21
N VAL A 65 -10.20 -18.39 20.70
CA VAL A 65 -11.08 -19.22 19.87
C VAL A 65 -11.80 -18.37 18.82
N ILE A 66 -12.35 -17.22 19.23
CA ILE A 66 -12.99 -16.27 18.30
C ILE A 66 -11.97 -15.79 17.26
N ALA A 67 -10.72 -15.54 17.66
CA ALA A 67 -9.66 -15.13 16.75
C ALA A 67 -9.37 -16.21 15.69
N ILE A 68 -9.22 -17.46 16.13
CA ILE A 68 -8.97 -18.62 15.26
C ILE A 68 -10.14 -18.85 14.31
N LEU A 69 -11.39 -18.80 14.81
CA LEU A 69 -12.58 -18.94 13.98
C LEU A 69 -12.65 -17.83 12.92
N GLY A 70 -12.31 -16.59 13.28
CA GLY A 70 -12.22 -15.49 12.31
C GLY A 70 -11.18 -15.76 11.22
N ILE A 71 -9.97 -16.15 11.59
CA ILE A 71 -8.92 -16.51 10.62
C ILE A 71 -9.37 -17.69 9.73
N GLY A 72 -10.03 -18.69 10.32
CA GLY A 72 -10.59 -19.84 9.63
C GLY A 72 -11.67 -19.45 8.62
N LEU A 73 -12.61 -18.59 9.00
CA LEU A 73 -13.66 -18.06 8.13
C LEU A 73 -13.07 -17.34 6.90
N ASP A 74 -12.03 -16.52 7.09
CA ASP A 74 -11.34 -15.84 5.98
C ASP A 74 -10.62 -16.82 5.04
N ARG A 75 -10.19 -17.99 5.53
CA ARG A 75 -9.52 -19.01 4.71
C ARG A 75 -10.50 -19.95 4.00
N LEU A 76 -11.59 -20.31 4.66
CA LEU A 76 -12.59 -21.24 4.13
C LEU A 76 -13.59 -20.56 3.19
N THR A 77 -13.80 -19.25 3.35
CA THR A 77 -14.60 -18.49 2.38
C THR A 77 -13.83 -18.45 1.06
N PRO A 78 -14.43 -18.90 -0.07
CA PRO A 78 -13.78 -18.82 -1.37
C PRO A 78 -13.30 -17.39 -1.60
N ARG A 79 -12.01 -17.23 -1.91
CA ARG A 79 -11.47 -15.92 -2.27
C ARG A 79 -12.02 -15.54 -3.63
N SER A 80 -13.14 -14.84 -3.64
CA SER A 80 -13.68 -14.21 -4.82
C SER A 80 -12.86 -12.95 -5.08
N PHE A 81 -11.77 -13.10 -5.83
CA PHE A 81 -11.05 -11.96 -6.37
C PHE A 81 -11.82 -11.47 -7.57
N HIS A 82 -12.41 -10.28 -7.45
CA HIS A 82 -13.02 -9.61 -8.58
C HIS A 82 -12.09 -8.49 -9.03
N THR A 83 -11.62 -8.63 -10.26
CA THR A 83 -10.88 -7.61 -10.98
C THR A 83 -11.90 -6.69 -11.63
N ILE A 84 -11.94 -5.44 -11.18
CA ILE A 84 -12.97 -4.46 -11.58
C ILE A 84 -12.28 -3.39 -12.42
N PRO A 85 -12.51 -3.38 -13.74
CA PRO A 85 -12.08 -2.26 -14.57
C PRO A 85 -13.00 -1.06 -14.32
N LEU A 86 -12.42 0.10 -14.03
CA LEU A 86 -13.13 1.36 -13.90
C LEU A 86 -12.53 2.39 -14.87
N SER A 87 -13.41 3.17 -15.49
CA SER A 87 -13.06 4.33 -16.31
C SER A 87 -13.21 5.61 -15.48
N THR A 88 -12.34 6.60 -15.73
CA THR A 88 -12.46 7.95 -15.13
C THR A 88 -13.49 8.83 -15.83
N GLU A 89 -14.02 8.39 -16.97
CA GLU A 89 -15.14 9.08 -17.62
C GLU A 89 -16.35 9.03 -16.68
N LEU A 90 -16.93 10.20 -16.38
CA LEU A 90 -17.99 10.32 -15.38
C LEU A 90 -19.11 9.33 -15.68
N PRO A 91 -19.52 8.49 -14.71
CA PRO A 91 -20.61 7.57 -14.93
C PRO A 91 -21.94 8.34 -14.95
N ASP A 92 -22.41 8.71 -16.14
CA ASP A 92 -23.81 9.05 -16.40
C ASP A 92 -24.64 7.76 -16.26
N HIS A 93 -24.80 7.25 -15.04
CA HIS A 93 -25.51 6.02 -14.64
C HIS A 93 -25.14 4.70 -15.38
N ALA A 94 -24.42 4.74 -16.50
CA ALA A 94 -24.06 3.60 -17.34
C ALA A 94 -22.70 2.98 -16.99
N GLY A 95 -21.94 3.59 -16.06
CA GLY A 95 -20.59 3.18 -15.67
C GLY A 95 -20.48 2.52 -14.29
N TRP A 96 -21.61 2.18 -13.64
CA TRP A 96 -21.60 1.48 -12.36
C TRP A 96 -21.27 0.00 -12.56
N VAL A 97 -20.30 -0.52 -11.80
CA VAL A 97 -19.91 -1.92 -11.84
C VAL A 97 -20.45 -2.63 -10.60
N PRO A 98 -21.26 -3.69 -10.75
CA PRO A 98 -21.79 -4.41 -9.61
C PRO A 98 -20.69 -5.18 -8.88
N VAL A 99 -20.62 -5.02 -7.56
CA VAL A 99 -19.66 -5.68 -6.66
C VAL A 99 -20.42 -6.27 -5.49
N HIS A 100 -20.70 -7.58 -5.59
CA HIS A 100 -21.51 -8.31 -4.61
C HIS A 100 -22.92 -7.71 -4.42
N HIS A 101 -23.09 -6.79 -3.46
CA HIS A 101 -24.39 -6.22 -3.05
C HIS A 101 -24.38 -4.68 -3.05
N PHE A 102 -23.38 -4.08 -3.69
CA PHE A 102 -23.29 -2.65 -3.95
C PHE A 102 -22.72 -2.45 -5.35
N GLU A 103 -22.80 -1.22 -5.86
CA GLU A 103 -22.23 -0.85 -7.14
C GLU A 103 -21.08 0.16 -6.94
N LEU A 104 -20.04 0.04 -7.76
CA LEU A 104 -18.89 0.93 -7.75
C LEU A 104 -18.85 1.79 -9.00
N GLY A 105 -18.62 3.07 -8.80
CA GLY A 105 -18.21 4.01 -9.83
C GLY A 105 -16.89 4.67 -9.43
N MET A 106 -16.25 5.35 -10.37
CA MET A 106 -15.09 6.17 -10.11
C MET A 106 -15.41 7.62 -10.46
N LYS A 107 -15.14 8.53 -9.51
CA LYS A 107 -15.33 9.96 -9.71
C LYS A 107 -14.09 10.62 -10.30
N ALA A 108 -12.92 10.21 -9.81
CA ALA A 108 -11.66 10.80 -10.20
C ALA A 108 -10.50 9.86 -9.88
N PHE A 109 -9.44 9.93 -10.67
CA PHE A 109 -8.15 9.38 -10.35
C PHE A 109 -7.09 10.46 -10.50
N THR A 110 -6.18 10.53 -9.55
CA THR A 110 -5.13 11.54 -9.54
C THR A 110 -3.81 10.91 -9.14
N ILE A 111 -2.79 11.18 -9.95
CA ILE A 111 -1.41 10.79 -9.68
C ILE A 111 -0.65 12.06 -9.26
N THR A 112 -0.25 12.11 -7.99
CA THR A 112 0.70 13.13 -7.54
C THR A 112 2.09 12.67 -7.91
N ARG A 113 2.86 13.52 -8.58
CA ARG A 113 4.22 13.21 -9.04
C ARG A 113 5.24 14.08 -8.32
N TYR A 114 6.39 13.50 -7.98
CA TYR A 114 7.52 14.29 -7.49
C TYR A 114 7.94 15.37 -8.50
N PRO A 115 8.63 16.44 -8.05
CA PRO A 115 9.37 17.31 -8.96
C PRO A 115 10.28 16.47 -9.86
N PRO A 116 10.40 16.79 -11.15
CA PRO A 116 11.21 16.02 -12.07
C PRO A 116 12.69 16.13 -11.71
N ASP A 117 13.45 15.10 -12.08
CA ASP A 117 14.90 15.17 -12.14
C ASP A 117 15.32 15.49 -13.58
N TYR A 118 16.54 16.00 -13.78
CA TYR A 118 17.11 16.27 -15.10
C TYR A 118 18.38 15.46 -15.30
N ALA A 119 18.51 14.78 -16.45
CA ALA A 119 19.78 14.21 -16.88
C ALA A 119 20.70 15.34 -17.32
N TRP A 120 21.92 15.35 -16.79
CA TRP A 120 22.92 16.34 -17.14
C TRP A 120 23.94 15.73 -18.09
N TYR A 121 24.14 16.41 -19.21
CA TYR A 121 25.08 16.06 -20.25
C TYR A 121 26.07 17.20 -20.47
N ARG A 122 27.33 16.85 -20.64
CA ARG A 122 28.38 17.81 -21.00
C ARG A 122 28.79 17.59 -22.46
N PRO A 123 29.03 18.66 -23.23
CA PRO A 123 29.55 18.51 -24.59
C PRO A 123 30.87 17.72 -24.58
N PHE A 124 30.97 16.76 -25.47
CA PHE A 124 32.17 15.97 -25.72
C PHE A 124 33.10 16.80 -26.60
N GLN A 125 34.23 17.23 -26.05
CA GLN A 125 35.26 17.92 -26.83
C GLN A 125 36.18 16.87 -27.45
N THR A 126 35.96 16.56 -28.72
CA THR A 126 36.86 15.71 -29.53
C THR A 126 38.11 16.45 -29.99
N SER A 127 38.03 17.77 -30.15
CA SER A 127 39.11 18.58 -30.71
C SER A 127 40.02 19.13 -29.62
N ALA A 128 41.32 18.83 -29.74
CA ALA A 128 42.40 19.27 -28.84
C ALA A 128 42.62 20.80 -28.77
N ILE A 129 41.74 21.60 -29.36
CA ILE A 129 41.81 23.06 -29.37
C ILE A 129 40.53 23.60 -28.69
N PRO A 130 40.62 24.10 -27.45
CA PRO A 130 39.50 24.72 -26.76
C PRO A 130 39.19 26.07 -27.44
N SER A 131 38.36 26.05 -28.48
CA SER A 131 37.80 27.28 -29.03
C SER A 131 36.75 27.84 -28.07
N ARG A 132 36.97 29.07 -27.58
CA ARG A 132 35.97 29.84 -26.81
C ARG A 132 34.74 30.24 -27.66
N ALA A 133 34.78 30.05 -28.97
CA ALA A 133 33.74 30.52 -29.89
C ALA A 133 32.51 29.59 -29.99
N GLY A 134 32.51 28.45 -29.28
CA GLY A 134 31.49 27.42 -29.46
C GLY A 134 31.66 26.64 -30.77
N PRO A 135 30.91 25.55 -30.96
CA PRO A 135 30.91 24.81 -32.22
C PRO A 135 30.28 25.66 -33.34
N PRO A 136 30.79 25.60 -34.58
CA PRO A 136 30.19 26.28 -35.73
C PRO A 136 28.75 25.80 -35.96
N ALA A 137 27.89 26.70 -36.43
CA ALA A 137 26.50 26.40 -36.73
C ALA A 137 26.40 25.25 -37.76
N GLY A 138 25.78 24.14 -37.38
CA GLY A 138 25.57 22.97 -38.23
C GLY A 138 26.36 21.72 -37.85
N GLU A 139 27.32 21.79 -36.91
CA GLU A 139 27.98 20.59 -36.38
C GLU A 139 27.15 19.93 -35.27
N SER A 140 26.99 18.61 -35.35
CA SER A 140 26.39 17.84 -34.25
C SER A 140 27.39 17.74 -33.09
N VAL A 141 27.02 18.30 -31.95
CA VAL A 141 27.81 18.20 -30.72
C VAL A 141 27.45 16.89 -30.03
N ASP A 142 28.43 16.00 -29.86
CA ASP A 142 28.24 14.81 -29.04
C ASP A 142 28.16 15.19 -27.56
N TYR A 143 27.32 14.50 -26.81
CA TYR A 143 27.08 14.79 -25.40
C TYR A 143 27.35 13.54 -24.57
N VAL A 144 28.11 13.70 -23.48
CA VAL A 144 28.35 12.63 -22.51
C VAL A 144 27.55 12.89 -21.24
N ARG A 145 26.74 11.91 -20.84
CA ARG A 145 25.98 11.98 -19.59
C ARG A 145 26.93 12.05 -18.39
N ARG A 146 26.79 13.10 -17.58
CA ARG A 146 27.56 13.33 -16.35
C ARG A 146 26.84 12.87 -15.11
N GLY A 147 25.52 13.01 -15.07
CA GLY A 147 24.75 12.62 -13.90
C GLY A 147 23.29 13.05 -13.97
N THR A 148 22.73 13.30 -12.79
CA THR A 148 21.36 13.77 -12.61
C THR A 148 21.37 15.00 -11.71
N LEU A 149 20.63 16.03 -12.09
CA LEU A 149 20.42 17.25 -11.33
C LEU A 149 18.97 17.30 -10.84
N ARG A 150 18.80 17.70 -9.59
CA ARG A 150 17.47 17.89 -9.01
C ARG A 150 17.18 19.40 -8.92
N PRO A 151 16.10 19.88 -9.55
CA PRO A 151 15.70 21.27 -9.42
C PRO A 151 15.22 21.55 -8.00
N SER A 152 15.41 22.80 -7.59
CA SER A 152 14.78 23.36 -6.40
C SER A 152 13.27 23.51 -6.59
N ALA A 153 12.53 23.70 -5.50
CA ALA A 153 11.07 23.88 -5.54
C ALA A 153 10.61 25.10 -6.36
N ASP A 154 11.49 26.08 -6.55
CA ASP A 154 11.27 27.29 -7.35
C ASP A 154 11.66 27.12 -8.83
N GLY A 155 12.04 25.91 -9.26
CA GLY A 155 12.44 25.62 -10.64
C GLY A 155 13.86 26.05 -10.99
N GLY A 156 14.68 26.49 -10.02
CA GLY A 156 16.10 26.75 -10.24
C GLY A 156 16.97 25.48 -10.19
N ILE A 157 18.17 25.52 -10.79
CA ILE A 157 19.17 24.44 -10.69
C ILE A 157 20.54 25.02 -10.32
N ARG A 158 21.26 24.33 -9.43
CA ARG A 158 22.67 24.60 -9.12
C ARG A 158 23.52 23.41 -9.57
N ALA A 159 24.29 23.58 -10.64
CA ALA A 159 25.10 22.53 -11.26
C ALA A 159 26.61 22.68 -10.96
N GLY A 160 26.96 23.30 -9.84
CA GLY A 160 28.36 23.52 -9.45
C GLY A 160 29.11 24.37 -10.48
N THR A 161 30.23 23.87 -10.99
CA THR A 161 31.08 24.59 -11.97
C THR A 161 30.42 24.75 -13.34
N ALA A 162 29.38 23.97 -13.65
CA ALA A 162 28.64 24.11 -14.90
C ALA A 162 27.69 25.33 -14.88
N GLY A 163 27.52 25.95 -13.72
CA GLY A 163 26.74 27.17 -13.54
C GLY A 163 25.43 26.93 -12.79
N HIS A 164 24.53 27.90 -12.91
CA HIS A 164 23.24 27.91 -12.25
C HIS A 164 22.15 28.40 -13.21
N LEU A 165 20.95 27.87 -13.06
CA LEU A 165 19.75 28.38 -13.69
C LEU A 165 18.91 29.09 -12.62
N PRO A 166 18.43 30.31 -12.89
CA PRO A 166 17.69 31.10 -11.90
C PRO A 166 16.32 30.46 -11.60
N PRO A 167 15.67 30.85 -10.50
CA PRO A 167 14.30 30.45 -10.19
C PRO A 167 13.37 30.73 -11.38
N GLY A 168 12.43 29.82 -11.65
CA GLY A 168 11.46 29.93 -12.73
C GLY A 168 11.97 29.48 -14.11
N SER A 169 13.27 29.33 -14.31
CA SER A 169 13.88 29.01 -15.61
C SER A 169 13.45 27.67 -16.23
N LEU A 170 13.01 26.72 -15.40
CA LEU A 170 12.57 25.40 -15.83
C LEU A 170 11.05 25.26 -15.91
N TYR A 171 10.31 26.36 -15.81
CA TYR A 171 8.88 26.38 -16.09
C TYR A 171 8.62 27.03 -17.44
N HIS A 172 7.66 26.48 -18.20
CA HIS A 172 7.21 27.12 -19.41
C HIS A 172 6.52 28.47 -19.10
N PRO A 173 6.85 29.55 -19.82
CA PRO A 173 6.19 30.83 -19.63
C PRO A 173 4.69 30.72 -19.98
N GLY A 174 3.83 30.99 -19.00
CA GLY A 174 2.38 31.01 -19.20
C GLY A 174 1.65 29.67 -18.95
N THR A 175 2.36 28.57 -18.69
CA THR A 175 1.75 27.28 -18.31
C THR A 175 2.22 26.83 -16.92
N PRO A 176 1.48 27.19 -15.86
CA PRO A 176 1.85 26.84 -14.49
C PRO A 176 2.05 25.33 -14.31
N GLY A 177 3.22 24.94 -13.82
CA GLY A 177 3.54 23.54 -13.51
C GLY A 177 4.02 22.70 -14.68
N GLU A 178 4.09 23.25 -15.89
CA GLU A 178 4.71 22.60 -17.04
C GLU A 178 6.23 22.83 -17.03
N TRP A 179 6.99 21.74 -17.10
CA TRP A 179 8.45 21.77 -16.99
C TRP A 179 9.09 21.79 -18.37
N VAL A 180 10.16 22.58 -18.50
CA VAL A 180 10.92 22.67 -19.75
C VAL A 180 11.61 21.34 -20.05
N HIS A 181 11.39 20.79 -21.25
CA HIS A 181 11.96 19.49 -21.62
C HIS A 181 13.49 19.47 -21.69
N GLN A 182 14.10 20.58 -22.11
CA GLN A 182 15.56 20.73 -22.24
C GLN A 182 16.00 22.17 -22.00
N ALA A 183 17.12 22.35 -21.33
CA ALA A 183 17.74 23.66 -21.14
C ALA A 183 19.27 23.57 -21.22
N LEU A 184 19.90 24.67 -21.62
CA LEU A 184 21.35 24.80 -21.61
C LEU A 184 21.81 25.49 -20.33
N LEU A 185 22.87 24.97 -19.72
CA LEU A 185 23.61 25.62 -18.66
C LEU A 185 24.60 26.65 -19.24
N PRO A 186 25.05 27.62 -18.43
CA PRO A 186 26.00 28.65 -18.89
C PRO A 186 27.30 28.12 -19.49
N ASP A 187 27.75 26.92 -19.10
CA ASP A 187 28.97 26.29 -19.64
C ASP A 187 28.74 25.53 -20.97
N GLY A 188 27.53 25.59 -21.52
CA GLY A 188 27.13 24.84 -22.71
C GLY A 188 26.71 23.38 -22.44
N SER A 189 26.68 22.94 -21.18
CA SER A 189 26.09 21.65 -20.82
C SER A 189 24.58 21.64 -21.09
N LEU A 190 24.06 20.49 -21.49
CA LEU A 190 22.64 20.25 -21.72
C LEU A 190 22.04 19.57 -20.49
N ILE A 191 20.86 20.02 -20.07
CA ILE A 191 20.02 19.27 -19.14
C ILE A 191 18.74 18.84 -19.83
N GLN A 192 18.31 17.62 -19.60
CA GLN A 192 17.12 17.02 -20.21
C GLN A 192 16.19 16.47 -19.14
N LEU A 193 14.92 16.81 -19.23
CA LEU A 193 13.86 16.35 -18.34
C LEU A 193 13.81 14.82 -18.35
N LEU A 194 13.95 14.20 -17.18
CA LEU A 194 13.75 12.77 -17.01
C LEU A 194 12.25 12.47 -16.74
N PRO A 195 11.80 11.24 -17.05
CA PRO A 195 10.48 10.79 -16.65
C PRO A 195 10.24 11.01 -15.16
N ARG A 196 9.11 11.65 -14.84
CA ARG A 196 8.75 11.97 -13.45
C ARG A 196 8.44 10.69 -12.69
N LYS A 197 8.88 10.64 -11.44
CA LYS A 197 8.50 9.58 -10.51
C LYS A 197 7.16 9.92 -9.88
N ASP A 198 6.26 8.96 -9.89
CA ASP A 198 5.01 9.05 -9.15
C ASP A 198 5.28 9.03 -7.64
N GLN A 199 4.47 9.79 -6.89
CA GLN A 199 4.58 9.95 -5.44
C GLN A 199 3.40 9.29 -4.73
N ASP A 200 2.19 9.62 -5.16
CA ASP A 200 0.96 9.10 -4.56
C ASP A 200 -0.10 8.90 -5.63
N TYR A 201 -0.95 7.90 -5.42
CA TYR A 201 -2.06 7.57 -6.31
C TYR A 201 -3.33 7.59 -5.48
N THR A 202 -4.27 8.41 -5.91
CA THR A 202 -5.55 8.56 -5.23
C THR A 202 -6.68 8.32 -6.22
N ALA A 203 -7.49 7.30 -5.95
CA ALA A 203 -8.76 7.06 -6.61
C ALA A 203 -9.91 7.49 -5.70
N THR A 204 -10.83 8.29 -6.23
CA THR A 204 -12.07 8.65 -5.55
C THR A 204 -13.18 7.77 -6.08
N LEU A 205 -13.60 6.82 -5.25
CA LEU A 205 -14.65 5.86 -5.55
C LEU A 205 -16.01 6.41 -5.14
N LEU A 206 -17.02 6.11 -5.94
CA LEU A 206 -18.42 6.25 -5.56
C LEU A 206 -18.97 4.86 -5.29
N VAL A 207 -19.69 4.72 -4.18
CA VAL A 207 -20.35 3.48 -3.79
C VAL A 207 -21.84 3.75 -3.77
N HIS A 208 -22.58 3.08 -4.63
CA HIS A 208 -24.04 3.11 -4.65
C HIS A 208 -24.59 1.84 -4.03
N ARG A 209 -25.66 2.00 -3.25
CA ARG A 209 -26.40 0.90 -2.64
C ARG A 209 -27.88 1.16 -2.85
N ASP A 210 -28.63 0.07 -2.96
CA ASP A 210 -30.08 0.14 -3.06
C ASP A 210 -30.66 1.02 -1.95
N ASN A 211 -31.44 2.03 -2.34
CA ASN A 211 -32.12 2.96 -1.44
C ASN A 211 -31.21 3.85 -0.57
N GLN A 212 -29.92 4.00 -0.90
CA GLN A 212 -29.03 4.97 -0.24
C GLN A 212 -28.41 5.95 -1.25
N PRO A 213 -28.20 7.22 -0.86
CA PRO A 213 -27.45 8.15 -1.71
C PRO A 213 -26.02 7.62 -1.90
N PRO A 214 -25.40 7.82 -3.09
CA PRO A 214 -24.03 7.43 -3.33
C PRO A 214 -23.07 8.02 -2.30
N SER A 215 -22.23 7.17 -1.73
CA SER A 215 -21.19 7.57 -0.76
C SER A 215 -19.83 7.65 -1.45
N THR A 216 -18.98 8.57 -1.01
CA THR A 216 -17.65 8.79 -1.61
C THR A 216 -16.57 8.21 -0.71
N HIS A 217 -15.63 7.47 -1.30
CA HIS A 217 -14.50 6.88 -0.60
C HIS A 217 -13.20 7.18 -1.32
N THR A 218 -12.13 7.42 -0.55
CA THR A 218 -10.79 7.68 -1.08
C THR A 218 -9.95 6.43 -0.95
N LEU A 219 -9.49 5.88 -2.07
CA LEU A 219 -8.61 4.74 -2.15
C LEU A 219 -7.19 5.20 -2.52
N ARG A 220 -6.20 4.79 -1.73
CA ARG A 220 -4.77 5.04 -1.99
C ARG A 220 -3.99 3.75 -2.06
N VAL A 221 -2.78 3.81 -2.63
CA VAL A 221 -1.87 2.65 -2.62
C VAL A 221 -1.59 2.21 -1.19
N ASN A 222 -1.67 0.90 -0.95
CA ASN A 222 -1.52 0.27 0.37
C ASN A 222 -2.55 0.69 1.44
N GLN A 223 -3.59 1.45 1.08
CA GLN A 223 -4.65 1.87 1.99
C GLN A 223 -6.01 1.40 1.46
N PRO A 224 -6.36 0.11 1.67
CA PRO A 224 -7.60 -0.44 1.14
C PRO A 224 -8.83 0.19 1.81
N VAL A 225 -9.83 0.48 0.99
CA VAL A 225 -11.15 0.90 1.46
C VAL A 225 -11.96 -0.33 1.82
N SER A 226 -12.68 -0.30 2.94
CA SER A 226 -13.58 -1.38 3.36
C SER A 226 -15.03 -0.93 3.21
N VAL A 227 -15.80 -1.63 2.37
CA VAL A 227 -17.22 -1.39 2.11
C VAL A 227 -17.95 -2.71 2.35
N ASP A 228 -18.79 -2.75 3.36
CA ASP A 228 -19.66 -3.91 3.67
C ASP A 228 -18.93 -5.27 3.71
N GLY A 229 -17.77 -5.30 4.36
CA GLY A 229 -16.94 -6.50 4.50
C GLY A 229 -16.13 -6.87 3.26
N VAL A 230 -16.19 -6.06 2.20
CA VAL A 230 -15.36 -6.15 1.00
C VAL A 230 -14.23 -5.12 1.12
N ARG A 231 -13.00 -5.55 0.88
CA ARG A 231 -11.82 -4.67 0.82
C ARG A 231 -11.46 -4.43 -0.64
N LEU A 232 -11.38 -3.16 -1.00
CA LEU A 232 -11.01 -2.71 -2.33
C LEU A 232 -9.54 -2.28 -2.29
N TYR A 233 -8.74 -2.83 -3.20
CA TYR A 233 -7.34 -2.48 -3.39
C TYR A 233 -7.15 -1.93 -4.80
N LEU A 234 -6.27 -0.93 -4.92
CA LEU A 234 -5.79 -0.50 -6.23
C LEU A 234 -4.77 -1.54 -6.72
N GLN A 235 -5.05 -2.22 -7.83
CA GLN A 235 -4.21 -3.30 -8.35
C GLN A 235 -3.28 -2.81 -9.47
N SER A 236 -3.84 -2.13 -10.47
CA SER A 236 -3.10 -1.58 -11.60
C SER A 236 -3.83 -0.37 -12.17
N TYR A 237 -3.10 0.45 -12.91
CA TYR A 237 -3.63 1.58 -13.65
C TYR A 237 -2.80 1.76 -14.93
N ASP A 238 -3.39 2.40 -15.94
CA ASP A 238 -2.67 2.84 -17.12
C ASP A 238 -1.95 4.18 -16.83
N PRO A 239 -0.61 4.23 -16.85
CA PRO A 239 0.15 5.44 -16.56
C PRO A 239 0.10 6.51 -17.66
N GLU A 240 -0.25 6.12 -18.89
CA GLU A 240 -0.29 7.04 -20.05
C GLU A 240 -1.61 7.81 -20.07
N THR A 241 -2.72 7.09 -19.99
CA THR A 241 -4.06 7.69 -20.01
C THR A 241 -4.53 8.09 -18.62
N GLY A 242 -4.15 7.36 -17.58
CA GLY A 242 -4.74 7.50 -16.24
C GLY A 242 -6.23 7.12 -16.19
N GLN A 243 -6.79 6.61 -17.29
CA GLN A 243 -8.23 6.41 -17.45
C GLN A 243 -8.66 4.99 -17.09
N ALA A 244 -7.81 4.00 -17.34
CA ALA A 244 -8.10 2.61 -17.04
C ALA A 244 -7.49 2.22 -15.69
N ILE A 245 -8.34 1.95 -14.70
CA ILE A 245 -7.93 1.48 -13.38
C ILE A 245 -8.53 0.13 -13.09
N THR A 246 -7.73 -0.73 -12.48
CA THR A 246 -8.15 -2.05 -12.05
C THR A 246 -8.16 -2.11 -10.54
N LEU A 247 -9.32 -2.37 -9.97
CA LEU A 247 -9.46 -2.64 -8.54
C LEU A 247 -9.52 -4.15 -8.30
N LEU A 248 -8.97 -4.56 -7.17
CA LEU A 248 -9.15 -5.88 -6.61
C LEU A 248 -10.13 -5.79 -5.46
N ALA A 249 -11.29 -6.41 -5.60
CA ALA A 249 -12.23 -6.61 -4.49
C ALA A 249 -11.98 -7.96 -3.82
N HIS A 250 -11.91 -7.95 -2.48
CA HIS A 250 -11.66 -9.14 -1.68
C HIS A 250 -12.56 -9.14 -0.44
N ARG A 251 -13.42 -10.14 -0.30
CA ARG A 251 -14.27 -10.31 0.88
C ARG A 251 -13.45 -10.86 2.06
N THR A 252 -13.54 -10.21 3.23
CA THR A 252 -12.85 -10.65 4.45
C THR A 252 -13.83 -10.83 5.61
N PRO A 253 -14.74 -11.83 5.57
CA PRO A 253 -15.76 -12.00 6.58
C PRO A 253 -15.21 -12.37 7.97
N GLY A 254 -14.04 -13.00 8.01
CA GLY A 254 -13.34 -13.45 9.21
C GLY A 254 -12.56 -12.36 9.94
N ARG A 255 -12.35 -11.19 9.32
CA ARG A 255 -11.53 -10.12 9.89
C ARG A 255 -12.08 -9.56 11.20
N ILE A 256 -13.38 -9.27 11.26
CA ILE A 256 -14.01 -8.71 12.47
C ILE A 256 -13.88 -9.69 13.64
N PRO A 257 -14.32 -10.96 13.54
CA PRO A 257 -14.11 -11.91 14.63
C PRO A 257 -12.62 -12.09 14.96
N ALA A 258 -11.73 -12.13 13.95
CA ALA A 258 -10.29 -12.22 14.18
C ALA A 258 -9.77 -11.07 15.07
N LEU A 259 -10.09 -9.82 14.73
CA LEU A 259 -9.67 -8.64 15.47
C LEU A 259 -10.31 -8.57 16.87
N THR A 260 -11.60 -8.87 16.99
CA THR A 260 -12.30 -8.91 18.28
C THR A 260 -11.68 -9.96 19.20
N GLY A 261 -11.34 -11.13 18.66
CA GLY A 261 -10.65 -12.18 19.40
C GLY A 261 -9.24 -11.76 19.83
N LEU A 262 -8.48 -11.08 18.97
CA LEU A 262 -7.16 -10.56 19.34
C LEU A 262 -7.25 -9.48 20.43
N LEU A 263 -8.21 -8.56 20.33
CA LEU A 263 -8.43 -7.52 21.35
C LEU A 263 -8.82 -8.12 22.70
N GLY A 264 -9.79 -9.04 22.70
CA GLY A 264 -10.20 -9.73 23.92
C GLY A 264 -9.08 -10.57 24.54
N LEU A 265 -8.21 -11.16 23.71
CA LEU A 265 -7.03 -11.89 24.17
C LEU A 265 -6.04 -10.96 24.88
N MET A 266 -5.78 -9.78 24.33
CA MET A 266 -4.92 -8.76 24.97
C MET A 266 -5.51 -8.34 26.32
N ILE A 267 -6.79 -7.99 26.36
CA ILE A 267 -7.48 -7.56 27.60
C ILE A 267 -7.45 -8.67 28.66
N GLY A 268 -7.82 -9.90 28.30
CA GLY A 268 -7.86 -11.04 29.21
C GLY A 268 -6.48 -11.40 29.76
N THR A 269 -5.45 -11.31 28.92
CA THR A 269 -4.05 -11.59 29.32
C THR A 269 -3.53 -10.51 30.27
N CYS A 270 -3.72 -9.23 29.94
CA CYS A 270 -3.31 -8.12 30.81
C CYS A 270 -4.01 -8.19 32.17
N ALA A 271 -5.33 -8.42 32.21
CA ALA A 271 -6.07 -8.54 33.46
C ALA A 271 -5.65 -9.74 34.31
N ALA A 272 -5.30 -10.88 33.68
CA ALA A 272 -4.79 -12.04 34.38
C ALA A 272 -3.41 -11.82 35.01
N ILE A 273 -2.54 -11.02 34.37
CA ILE A 273 -1.21 -10.66 34.90
C ILE A 273 -1.35 -9.65 36.05
N LEU A 274 -2.21 -8.65 35.91
CA LEU A 274 -2.41 -7.60 36.90
C LEU A 274 -3.12 -8.10 38.17
N LYS A 275 -4.00 -9.09 38.03
CA LYS A 275 -4.62 -9.80 39.16
C LYS A 275 -3.63 -10.80 39.77
N ARG A 276 -2.46 -10.33 40.20
CA ARG A 276 -1.65 -11.09 41.17
C ARG A 276 -2.52 -11.28 42.41
N PRO A 277 -2.61 -12.49 42.98
CA PRO A 277 -3.28 -12.66 44.27
C PRO A 277 -2.59 -11.68 45.21
N GLY A 278 -3.37 -10.72 45.74
CA GLY A 278 -2.86 -9.81 46.75
C GLY A 278 -2.12 -10.65 47.75
N GLY A 279 -0.84 -10.35 47.92
CA GLY A 279 -0.04 -10.98 48.96
C GLY A 279 -0.76 -10.69 50.25
N GLY A 280 -1.56 -11.64 50.72
CA GLY A 280 -1.97 -11.71 52.09
C GLY A 280 -0.65 -11.74 52.84
N HIS A 281 -0.27 -10.58 53.37
CA HIS A 281 0.68 -10.49 54.45
C HIS A 281 0.24 -11.54 55.46
N ALA A 282 1.05 -12.58 55.58
CA ALA A 282 1.05 -13.42 56.75
C ALA A 282 1.26 -12.47 57.94
N ALA A 283 0.20 -12.29 58.72
CA ALA A 283 0.28 -11.88 60.10
C ALA A 283 0.09 -13.14 60.94
#